data_AF-A0A820Q0P6-F1
#
_entry.id   AF-A0A820Q0P6-F1
#
_cell.length_a   1.000
_cell.length_b   1.000
_cell.length_c   1.000
_cell.angle_alpha   90.00
_cell.angle_beta   90.00
_cell.angle_gamma   90.00
#
_symmetry.space_group_name_H-M   'P 1'
#
loop_
_entity.id
_entity.type
_entity.pdbx_description
1 polymer ?
#
loop_
_entity_poly.entity_id
_entity_poly.type
_entity_poly.pdbx_seq_one_letter_code
_entity_poly.pdbx_strand_id
1 'polypeptide(L)'
;MTTSFKSDLTQNVQSNYCSTSPTEEGEADLIKLQANQAFKNSDYEKAIELYTKAIQTHPDAILYSNRSIAYLRREWYGFALIDAKKALEYDPKYIKIILQILSMLTSLPTLVEITVPDKHKFTICGDVHGQFYDLLNIFKLNGLPSEENPYLFNGDFVDRGAFSVECIITLFGFKLLYPKHFFLARGNHESIIMNQMYGFEGEVKEKYTPEMFQLFTKVFNYLPLAHCINKKIFVTHGGLFNKDDVTLQDICGIDRVRQPPNEGLMADLLWSDPQTQNGRCESKRGLGKEK
;
A
#
# COMPACT_ATOMS: atom_id res chain seq x y z
N MET A 1 22.75 20.78 -1.69
CA MET A 1 21.95 20.90 -2.95
C MET A 1 20.71 20.03 -2.82
N THR A 2 19.78 20.41 -1.94
CA THR A 2 18.75 19.49 -1.40
C THR A 2 17.39 20.17 -1.24
N THR A 3 17.00 20.99 -2.22
CA THR A 3 15.73 21.74 -2.19
C THR A 3 14.94 21.75 -3.50
N SER A 4 15.31 20.97 -4.52
CA SER A 4 14.68 21.08 -5.86
C SER A 4 13.79 19.93 -6.32
N PHE A 5 13.52 18.88 -5.54
CA PHE A 5 12.84 17.67 -6.05
C PHE A 5 11.44 17.39 -5.47
N LYS A 6 10.90 18.28 -4.61
CA LYS A 6 9.52 18.16 -4.13
C LYS A 6 8.48 18.75 -5.11
N SER A 7 8.91 19.48 -6.15
CA SER A 7 8.01 20.15 -7.12
C SER A 7 7.55 19.25 -8.28
N ASP A 8 8.32 18.23 -8.63
CA ASP A 8 8.20 17.64 -9.97
C ASP A 8 7.17 16.50 -10.08
N LEU A 9 6.72 15.94 -8.96
CA LEU A 9 5.70 14.87 -8.97
C LEU A 9 4.26 15.40 -8.95
N THR A 10 4.06 16.68 -8.68
CA THR A 10 2.74 17.33 -8.74
C THR A 10 2.42 17.95 -10.10
N GLN A 11 3.40 18.10 -11.01
CA GLN A 11 3.20 18.78 -12.29
C GLN A 11 2.89 17.84 -13.47
N ASN A 12 3.16 16.54 -13.38
CA ASN A 12 3.05 15.63 -14.54
C ASN A 12 1.78 14.77 -14.60
N VAL A 13 0.72 15.12 -13.87
CA VAL A 13 -0.61 14.45 -13.99
C VAL A 13 -1.59 15.30 -14.81
N GLN A 14 -1.15 16.43 -15.38
CA GLN A 14 -2.04 17.45 -15.96
C GLN A 14 -2.22 17.42 -17.49
N SER A 15 -1.80 16.36 -18.20
CA SER A 15 -2.05 16.28 -19.65
C SER A 15 -2.84 15.03 -20.00
N ASN A 16 -4.16 15.11 -19.91
CA ASN A 16 -5.11 14.52 -20.87
C ASN A 16 -6.56 14.66 -20.37
N TYR A 17 -7.08 15.88 -20.28
CA TYR A 17 -8.54 16.08 -20.24
C TYR A 17 -8.97 17.24 -21.14
N CYS A 18 -10.13 17.02 -21.75
CA CYS A 18 -10.73 17.71 -22.87
C CYS A 18 -11.11 19.18 -22.56
N SER A 19 -11.10 19.99 -23.60
CA SER A 19 -11.32 21.44 -23.69
C SER A 19 -12.42 22.04 -22.78
N THR A 20 -11.99 22.86 -21.81
CA THR A 20 -12.77 23.93 -21.17
C THR A 20 -11.92 25.23 -21.10
N SER A 21 -12.56 26.38 -20.91
CA SER A 21 -11.90 27.69 -20.98
C SER A 21 -10.80 27.82 -19.89
N PRO A 22 -9.63 28.41 -20.20
CA PRO A 22 -8.45 28.42 -19.31
C PRO A 22 -8.62 29.15 -17.96
N THR A 23 -9.74 29.82 -17.73
CA THR A 23 -9.95 30.75 -16.59
C THR A 23 -10.64 30.11 -15.39
N GLU A 24 -11.59 29.19 -15.63
CA GLU A 24 -12.40 28.58 -14.55
C GLU A 24 -11.61 27.51 -13.77
N GLU A 25 -10.78 26.74 -14.48
CA GLU A 25 -9.92 25.72 -13.89
C GLU A 25 -8.84 26.35 -12.97
N GLY A 26 -8.28 27.50 -13.38
CA GLY A 26 -7.31 28.24 -12.58
C GLY A 26 -7.90 28.87 -11.30
N GLU A 27 -9.15 29.30 -11.33
CA GLU A 27 -9.83 29.84 -10.15
C GLU A 27 -10.11 28.74 -9.11
N ALA A 28 -10.62 27.58 -9.55
CA ALA A 28 -10.87 26.44 -8.67
C ALA A 28 -9.59 25.94 -7.99
N ASP A 29 -8.47 25.92 -8.71
CA ASP A 29 -7.16 25.52 -8.17
C ASP A 29 -6.65 26.48 -7.08
N LEU A 30 -6.87 27.79 -7.25
CA LEU A 30 -6.50 28.78 -6.23
C LEU A 30 -7.34 28.59 -4.96
N ILE A 31 -8.65 28.38 -5.10
CA ILE A 31 -9.55 28.14 -3.96
C ILE A 31 -9.19 26.83 -3.26
N LYS A 32 -8.86 25.78 -4.02
CA LYS A 32 -8.35 24.50 -3.49
C LYS A 32 -7.09 24.70 -2.65
N LEU A 33 -6.15 25.55 -3.10
CA LEU A 33 -4.93 25.84 -2.34
C LEU A 33 -5.25 26.54 -1.01
N GLN A 34 -6.19 27.49 -1.01
CA GLN A 34 -6.67 28.15 0.21
C GLN A 34 -7.35 27.17 1.16
N ALA A 35 -8.18 26.26 0.64
CA ALA A 35 -8.86 25.22 1.40
C ALA A 35 -7.84 24.25 2.05
N ASN A 36 -6.82 23.83 1.29
CA ASN A 36 -5.72 23.00 1.80
C ASN A 36 -4.97 23.70 2.95
N GLN A 37 -4.77 25.02 2.86
CA GLN A 37 -4.13 25.80 3.92
C GLN A 37 -5.00 25.90 5.17
N ALA A 38 -6.30 26.17 5.02
CA ALA A 38 -7.25 26.16 6.14
C ALA A 38 -7.29 24.79 6.84
N PHE A 39 -7.33 23.71 6.05
CA PHE A 39 -7.29 22.35 6.57
C PHE A 39 -6.00 22.06 7.38
N LYS A 40 -4.83 22.48 6.88
CA LYS A 40 -3.55 22.35 7.61
C LYS A 40 -3.55 23.13 8.92
N ASN A 41 -4.24 24.26 8.97
CA ASN A 41 -4.41 25.08 10.18
C ASN A 41 -5.50 24.52 11.12
N SER A 42 -6.09 23.35 10.81
CA SER A 42 -7.20 22.72 11.55
C SER A 42 -8.50 23.54 11.56
N ASP A 43 -8.64 24.53 10.67
CA ASP A 43 -9.88 25.27 10.44
C ASP A 43 -10.74 24.50 9.42
N TYR A 44 -11.39 23.44 9.90
CA TYR A 44 -12.08 22.48 9.05
C TYR A 44 -13.38 23.06 8.47
N GLU A 45 -14.10 23.89 9.21
CA GLU A 45 -15.29 24.60 8.72
C GLU A 45 -14.96 25.47 7.51
N LYS A 46 -13.91 26.32 7.63
CA LYS A 46 -13.47 27.15 6.51
C LYS A 46 -12.95 26.31 5.35
N ALA A 47 -12.24 25.21 5.63
CA ALA A 47 -11.80 24.28 4.59
C ALA A 47 -13.01 23.69 3.83
N ILE A 48 -14.06 23.27 4.54
CA ILE A 48 -15.30 22.74 3.93
C ILE A 48 -15.97 23.78 3.05
N GLU A 49 -16.09 25.03 3.52
CA GLU A 49 -16.66 26.13 2.75
C GLU A 49 -15.88 26.37 1.45
N LEU A 50 -14.56 26.49 1.56
CA LEU A 50 -13.68 26.73 0.41
C LEU A 50 -13.69 25.57 -0.58
N TYR A 51 -13.64 24.31 -0.11
CA TYR A 51 -13.78 23.17 -1.02
C TYR A 51 -15.15 23.16 -1.70
N THR A 52 -16.22 23.51 -0.98
CA THR A 52 -17.56 23.60 -1.57
C THR A 52 -17.61 24.65 -2.67
N LYS A 53 -16.98 25.80 -2.45
CA LYS A 53 -16.85 26.84 -3.49
C LYS A 53 -16.05 26.34 -4.68
N ALA A 54 -14.91 25.69 -4.46
CA ALA A 54 -14.09 25.11 -5.55
C ALA A 54 -14.88 24.06 -6.36
N ILE A 55 -15.67 23.22 -5.70
CA ILE A 55 -16.52 22.20 -6.35
C ILE A 55 -17.61 22.85 -7.22
N GLN A 56 -18.17 23.97 -6.77
CA GLN A 56 -19.16 24.73 -7.56
C GLN A 56 -18.55 25.34 -8.83
N THR A 57 -17.28 25.73 -8.79
CA THR A 57 -16.56 26.26 -9.94
C THR A 57 -16.14 25.16 -10.90
N HIS A 58 -15.41 24.14 -10.41
CA HIS A 58 -14.92 23.03 -11.21
C HIS A 58 -14.87 21.76 -10.36
N PRO A 59 -15.91 20.90 -10.41
CA PRO A 59 -15.96 19.70 -9.59
C PRO A 59 -14.96 18.66 -10.10
N ASP A 60 -14.09 18.18 -9.20
CA ASP A 60 -13.16 17.08 -9.46
C ASP A 60 -13.14 16.07 -8.31
N ALA A 61 -12.59 14.89 -8.54
CA ALA A 61 -12.50 13.84 -7.52
C ALA A 61 -11.63 14.25 -6.31
N ILE A 62 -10.63 15.10 -6.53
CA ILE A 62 -9.68 15.56 -5.49
C ILE A 62 -10.41 16.41 -4.46
N LEU A 63 -11.25 17.34 -4.90
CA LEU A 63 -12.00 18.28 -4.10
C LEU A 63 -13.04 17.54 -3.25
N TYR A 64 -13.83 16.64 -3.85
CA TYR A 64 -14.74 15.78 -3.09
C TYR A 64 -13.97 14.97 -2.05
N SER A 65 -12.84 14.37 -2.42
CA SER A 65 -12.06 13.58 -1.48
C SER A 65 -11.44 14.42 -0.36
N ASN A 66 -11.02 15.65 -0.63
CA ASN A 66 -10.43 16.52 0.39
C ASN A 66 -11.48 17.07 1.34
N ARG A 67 -12.67 17.44 0.82
CA ARG A 67 -13.81 17.84 1.64
C ARG A 67 -14.35 16.69 2.49
N SER A 68 -14.36 15.46 1.95
CA SER A 68 -14.67 14.24 2.70
C SER A 68 -13.80 14.10 3.96
N ILE A 69 -12.49 14.35 3.86
CA ILE A 69 -11.59 14.30 5.01
C ILE A 69 -11.88 15.44 6.00
N ALA A 70 -12.20 16.64 5.53
CA ALA A 70 -12.60 17.73 6.41
C ALA A 70 -13.87 17.38 7.20
N TYR A 71 -14.84 16.71 6.57
CA TYR A 71 -16.00 16.15 7.27
C TYR A 71 -15.62 15.07 8.29
N LEU A 72 -14.68 14.17 7.98
CA LEU A 72 -14.21 13.18 8.95
C LEU A 72 -13.56 13.82 10.18
N ARG A 73 -12.77 14.88 10.00
CA ARG A 73 -12.15 15.63 11.12
C ARG A 73 -13.18 16.34 12.00
N ARG A 74 -14.38 16.54 11.48
CA ARG A 74 -15.57 17.07 12.17
C ARG A 74 -16.51 15.99 12.68
N GLU A 75 -16.18 14.71 12.48
CA GLU A 75 -17.03 13.56 12.83
C GLU A 75 -18.36 13.53 12.06
N TRP A 76 -18.42 14.19 10.90
CA TRP A 76 -19.58 14.24 10.02
C TRP A 76 -19.55 13.08 9.01
N TYR A 77 -19.64 11.85 9.52
CA TYR A 77 -19.38 10.63 8.75
C TYR A 77 -20.32 10.43 7.55
N GLY A 78 -21.58 10.84 7.66
CA GLY A 78 -22.55 10.73 6.56
C GLY A 78 -22.14 11.57 5.35
N PHE A 79 -21.77 12.83 5.57
CA PHE A 79 -21.28 13.72 4.51
C PHE A 79 -19.93 13.25 3.95
N ALA A 80 -19.03 12.77 4.83
CA ALA A 80 -17.76 12.20 4.39
C ALA A 80 -17.94 11.02 3.43
N LEU A 81 -18.88 10.11 3.74
CA LEU A 81 -19.18 8.95 2.90
C LEU A 81 -19.78 9.35 1.55
N ILE A 82 -20.70 10.33 1.54
CA ILE A 82 -21.28 10.85 0.31
C ILE A 82 -20.19 11.42 -0.60
N ASP A 83 -19.31 12.27 -0.06
CA ASP A 83 -18.23 12.87 -0.84
C ASP A 83 -17.19 11.83 -1.28
N ALA A 84 -16.89 10.83 -0.45
CA ALA A 84 -15.97 9.75 -0.84
C ALA A 84 -16.54 8.93 -2.03
N LYS A 85 -17.85 8.64 -2.01
CA LYS A 85 -18.53 8.01 -3.15
C LYS A 85 -18.50 8.91 -4.38
N LYS A 86 -18.76 10.21 -4.20
CA LYS A 86 -18.73 11.18 -5.30
C LYS A 86 -17.33 11.28 -5.92
N ALA A 87 -16.27 11.26 -5.13
CA ALA A 87 -14.91 11.22 -5.64
C ALA A 87 -14.65 10.01 -6.55
N LEU A 88 -15.16 8.83 -6.17
CA LEU A 88 -15.08 7.61 -6.99
C LEU A 88 -15.98 7.66 -8.23
N GLU A 89 -17.10 8.37 -8.19
CA GLU A 89 -17.94 8.61 -9.38
C GLU A 89 -17.23 9.52 -10.39
N TYR A 90 -16.50 10.53 -9.92
CA TYR A 90 -15.73 11.46 -10.77
C TYR A 90 -14.45 10.84 -11.31
N ASP A 91 -13.73 10.09 -10.48
CA ASP A 91 -12.53 9.36 -10.87
C ASP A 91 -12.60 7.93 -10.28
N PRO A 92 -13.12 6.95 -11.05
CA PRO A 92 -13.12 5.56 -10.63
C PRO A 92 -11.71 5.00 -10.37
N LYS A 93 -10.66 5.66 -10.87
CA LYS A 93 -9.25 5.27 -10.75
C LYS A 93 -8.52 6.05 -9.65
N TYR A 94 -9.25 6.69 -8.74
CA TYR A 94 -8.69 7.65 -7.79
C TYR A 94 -7.58 7.08 -6.89
N ILE A 95 -6.40 7.68 -6.98
CA ILE A 95 -5.12 7.13 -6.51
C ILE A 95 -4.85 7.30 -5.00
N LYS A 96 -5.77 7.91 -4.24
CA LYS A 96 -5.49 8.41 -2.88
C LYS A 96 -5.15 7.32 -1.88
N ILE A 97 -5.75 6.13 -2.02
CA ILE A 97 -5.38 4.96 -1.20
C ILE A 97 -3.88 4.65 -1.36
N ILE A 98 -3.37 4.70 -2.60
CA ILE A 98 -1.97 4.39 -2.91
C ILE A 98 -1.02 5.45 -2.33
N LEU A 99 -1.41 6.73 -2.35
CA LEU A 99 -0.61 7.80 -1.73
C LEU A 99 -0.62 7.72 -0.20
N GLN A 100 -1.76 7.41 0.40
CA GLN A 100 -1.88 7.27 1.86
C GLN A 100 -1.10 6.06 2.38
N ILE A 101 -1.18 4.91 1.69
CA ILE A 101 -0.43 3.73 2.09
C ILE A 101 1.07 3.95 1.93
N LEU A 102 1.51 4.64 0.87
CA LEU A 102 2.91 5.03 0.70
C LEU A 102 3.41 5.84 1.91
N SER A 103 2.63 6.85 2.31
CA SER A 103 2.98 7.68 3.48
C SER A 103 2.97 6.92 4.80
N MET A 104 2.17 5.87 4.94
CA MET A 104 2.13 5.04 6.14
C MET A 104 3.36 4.12 6.19
N LEU A 105 3.64 3.40 5.10
CA LEU A 105 4.70 2.39 5.04
C LEU A 105 6.10 3.00 5.18
N THR A 106 6.30 4.27 4.81
CA THR A 106 7.58 4.99 5.01
C THR A 106 7.97 5.12 6.49
N SER A 107 6.99 5.09 7.40
CA SER A 107 7.23 5.17 8.84
C SER A 107 7.46 3.81 9.51
N LEU A 108 7.24 2.70 8.80
CA LEU A 108 7.37 1.37 9.37
C LEU A 108 8.83 0.87 9.35
N PRO A 109 9.25 0.08 10.34
CA PRO A 109 10.54 -0.60 10.32
C PRO A 109 10.55 -1.75 9.31
N THR A 110 11.76 -2.25 9.00
CA THR A 110 11.92 -3.43 8.12
C THR A 110 11.43 -4.72 8.79
N LEU A 111 11.66 -4.86 10.09
CA LEU A 111 11.09 -5.89 10.95
C LEU A 111 10.03 -5.26 11.85
N VAL A 112 8.78 -5.69 11.73
CA VAL A 112 7.68 -5.18 12.55
C VAL A 112 7.44 -6.12 13.74
N GLU A 113 7.54 -5.60 14.95
CA GLU A 113 7.14 -6.33 16.15
C GLU A 113 5.63 -6.23 16.35
N ILE A 114 4.98 -7.38 16.58
CA ILE A 114 3.55 -7.49 16.84
C ILE A 114 3.37 -8.06 18.24
N THR A 115 2.55 -7.40 19.06
CA THR A 115 2.10 -7.94 20.35
C THR A 115 0.65 -8.38 20.22
N VAL A 116 0.41 -9.67 20.44
CA VAL A 116 -0.92 -10.26 20.50
C VAL A 116 -1.21 -10.61 21.96
N PRO A 117 -2.26 -10.03 22.57
CA PRO A 117 -2.61 -10.33 23.95
C PRO A 117 -2.93 -11.81 24.16
N ASP A 118 -2.72 -12.31 25.38
CA ASP A 118 -3.02 -13.70 25.71
C ASP A 118 -4.48 -14.04 25.36
N LYS A 119 -4.68 -15.26 24.83
CA LYS A 119 -5.98 -15.82 24.42
C LYS A 119 -6.67 -15.08 23.27
N HIS A 120 -6.04 -14.09 22.64
CA HIS A 120 -6.57 -13.46 21.43
C HIS A 120 -6.14 -14.24 20.18
N LYS A 121 -7.04 -14.27 19.20
CA LYS A 121 -6.78 -14.88 17.90
C LYS A 121 -5.95 -13.93 17.05
N PHE A 122 -5.02 -14.48 16.27
CA PHE A 122 -4.29 -13.76 15.24
C PHE A 122 -4.20 -14.64 14.00
N THR A 123 -4.59 -14.12 12.83
CA THR A 123 -4.59 -14.90 11.59
C THR A 123 -3.41 -14.51 10.71
N ILE A 124 -2.68 -15.51 10.20
CA ILE A 124 -1.62 -15.34 9.22
C ILE A 124 -2.08 -16.01 7.93
N CYS A 125 -2.08 -15.25 6.84
CA CYS A 125 -2.37 -15.74 5.50
C CYS A 125 -1.06 -15.76 4.69
N GLY A 126 -0.86 -16.80 3.89
CA GLY A 126 0.18 -16.83 2.87
C GLY A 126 -0.27 -16.13 1.59
N ASP A 127 0.25 -16.63 0.48
CA ASP A 127 0.08 -16.07 -0.86
C ASP A 127 -1.39 -15.96 -1.27
N VAL A 128 -1.72 -14.86 -1.95
CA VAL A 128 -3.05 -14.58 -2.49
C VAL A 128 -3.04 -14.58 -4.02
N HIS A 129 -1.95 -14.13 -4.65
CA HIS A 129 -1.73 -14.18 -6.10
C HIS A 129 -2.92 -13.76 -6.96
N GLY A 130 -3.53 -12.60 -6.66
CA GLY A 130 -4.64 -12.06 -7.44
C GLY A 130 -5.90 -12.93 -7.44
N GLN A 131 -6.06 -13.84 -6.48
CA GLN A 131 -7.26 -14.66 -6.29
C GLN A 131 -8.31 -13.93 -5.43
N PHE A 132 -8.88 -12.84 -5.97
CA PHE A 132 -9.74 -11.94 -5.19
C PHE A 132 -10.97 -12.61 -4.56
N TYR A 133 -11.61 -13.54 -5.27
CA TYR A 133 -12.77 -14.25 -4.72
C TYR A 133 -12.40 -15.19 -3.57
N ASP A 134 -11.20 -15.77 -3.60
CA ASP A 134 -10.68 -16.56 -2.49
C ASP A 134 -10.31 -15.66 -1.30
N LEU A 135 -9.77 -14.46 -1.55
CA LEU A 135 -9.57 -13.44 -0.50
C LEU A 135 -10.89 -13.07 0.19
N LEU A 136 -11.96 -12.84 -0.58
CA LEU A 136 -13.30 -12.62 -0.01
C LEU A 136 -13.80 -13.84 0.77
N ASN A 137 -13.50 -15.05 0.29
CA ASN A 137 -13.88 -16.28 0.97
C ASN A 137 -13.13 -16.45 2.31
N ILE A 138 -11.85 -16.08 2.39
CA ILE A 138 -11.09 -16.03 3.65
C ILE A 138 -11.83 -15.14 4.65
N PHE A 139 -12.22 -13.92 4.27
CA PHE A 139 -12.94 -13.02 5.16
C PHE A 139 -14.34 -13.51 5.52
N LYS A 140 -15.02 -14.21 4.61
CA LYS A 140 -16.32 -14.81 4.88
C LYS A 140 -16.22 -15.93 5.92
N LEU A 141 -15.19 -16.78 5.83
CA LEU A 141 -15.01 -17.93 6.71
C LEU A 141 -14.39 -17.56 8.05
N ASN A 142 -13.43 -16.63 8.06
CA ASN A 142 -12.62 -16.32 9.23
C ASN A 142 -12.96 -14.95 9.86
N GLY A 143 -13.94 -14.24 9.29
CA GLY A 143 -14.39 -12.90 9.69
C GLY A 143 -13.60 -11.78 9.02
N LEU A 144 -14.24 -10.62 8.85
CA LEU A 144 -13.57 -9.43 8.31
C LEU A 144 -12.44 -8.97 9.25
N PRO A 145 -11.40 -8.32 8.70
CA PRO A 145 -10.38 -7.65 9.51
C PRO A 145 -11.01 -6.60 10.44
N SER A 146 -10.56 -6.59 11.69
CA SER A 146 -10.92 -5.60 12.70
C SER A 146 -9.87 -5.58 13.81
N GLU A 147 -10.04 -4.73 14.82
CA GLU A 147 -9.19 -4.72 16.01
C GLU A 147 -9.24 -6.07 16.77
N GLU A 148 -10.43 -6.70 16.81
CA GLU A 148 -10.67 -7.99 17.47
C GLU A 148 -10.36 -9.21 16.59
N ASN A 149 -10.12 -9.00 15.29
CA ASN A 149 -9.79 -10.06 14.33
C ASN A 149 -8.61 -9.62 13.44
N PRO A 150 -7.39 -9.58 14.00
CA PRO A 150 -6.21 -9.09 13.30
C PRO A 150 -5.66 -10.10 12.29
N TYR A 151 -5.06 -9.58 11.22
CA TYR A 151 -4.48 -10.36 10.12
C TYR A 151 -3.06 -9.91 9.78
N LEU A 152 -2.22 -10.87 9.39
CA LEU A 152 -0.98 -10.67 8.64
C LEU A 152 -1.07 -11.42 7.32
N PHE A 153 -0.94 -10.71 6.19
CA PHE A 153 -0.73 -11.35 4.88
C PHE A 153 0.77 -11.35 4.55
N ASN A 154 1.32 -12.54 4.31
CA ASN A 154 2.75 -12.80 4.26
C ASN A 154 3.32 -12.74 2.82
N GLY A 155 3.10 -11.62 2.12
CA GLY A 155 3.58 -11.40 0.77
C GLY A 155 2.76 -12.08 -0.33
N ASP A 156 3.17 -11.86 -1.57
CA ASP A 156 2.65 -12.48 -2.78
C ASP A 156 1.14 -12.27 -2.95
N PHE A 157 0.77 -11.00 -2.93
CA PHE A 157 -0.61 -10.55 -3.08
C PHE A 157 -1.06 -10.53 -4.55
N VAL A 158 -0.11 -10.27 -5.43
CA VAL A 158 -0.29 -9.98 -6.86
C VAL A 158 0.36 -11.05 -7.73
N ASP A 159 0.26 -10.86 -9.05
CA ASP A 159 0.71 -11.77 -10.10
C ASP A 159 -0.02 -13.11 -10.14
N ARG A 160 0.12 -13.83 -11.27
CA ARG A 160 -0.53 -15.10 -11.61
C ARG A 160 -2.05 -14.99 -11.81
N GLY A 161 -2.79 -14.51 -10.80
CA GLY A 161 -4.23 -14.29 -10.88
C GLY A 161 -4.59 -12.99 -11.59
N ALA A 162 -5.82 -12.93 -12.12
CA ALA A 162 -6.33 -11.83 -12.94
C ALA A 162 -7.00 -10.69 -12.14
N PHE A 163 -7.00 -10.77 -10.81
CA PHE A 163 -7.62 -9.80 -9.91
C PHE A 163 -6.61 -9.25 -8.88
N SER A 164 -5.36 -9.07 -9.30
CA SER A 164 -4.27 -8.60 -8.44
C SER A 164 -4.50 -7.19 -7.94
N VAL A 165 -5.03 -6.30 -8.78
CA VAL A 165 -5.39 -4.92 -8.45
C VAL A 165 -6.45 -4.87 -7.36
N GLU A 166 -7.51 -5.68 -7.47
CA GLU A 166 -8.59 -5.74 -6.48
C GLU A 166 -8.08 -6.28 -5.14
N CYS A 167 -7.25 -7.33 -5.17
CA CYS A 167 -6.57 -7.86 -3.99
C CYS A 167 -5.75 -6.77 -3.29
N ILE A 168 -4.79 -6.16 -3.99
CA ILE A 168 -3.85 -5.24 -3.34
C ILE A 168 -4.53 -3.95 -2.84
N ILE A 169 -5.50 -3.41 -3.58
CA ILE A 169 -6.27 -2.24 -3.14
C ILE A 169 -7.09 -2.57 -1.89
N THR A 170 -7.70 -3.76 -1.84
CA THR A 170 -8.47 -4.21 -0.67
C THR A 170 -7.58 -4.36 0.56
N LEU A 171 -6.40 -4.99 0.39
CA LEU A 171 -5.42 -5.15 1.46
C LEU A 171 -4.87 -3.81 1.95
N PHE A 172 -4.56 -2.87 1.05
CA PHE A 172 -4.18 -1.51 1.43
C PHE A 172 -5.30 -0.76 2.14
N GLY A 173 -6.55 -0.93 1.71
CA GLY A 173 -7.72 -0.38 2.39
C GLY A 173 -7.81 -0.84 3.84
N PHE A 174 -7.68 -2.14 4.10
CA PHE A 174 -7.67 -2.67 5.47
C PHE A 174 -6.42 -2.24 6.26
N LYS A 175 -5.26 -2.11 5.62
CA LYS A 175 -4.05 -1.58 6.29
C LYS A 175 -4.25 -0.14 6.74
N LEU A 176 -4.89 0.70 5.92
CA LEU A 176 -5.21 2.08 6.27
C LEU A 176 -6.29 2.16 7.35
N LEU A 177 -7.28 1.28 7.31
CA LEU A 177 -8.39 1.25 8.27
C LEU A 177 -7.96 0.73 9.65
N TYR A 178 -7.15 -0.34 9.68
CA TYR A 178 -6.70 -1.00 10.91
C TYR A 178 -5.16 -1.06 10.98
N PRO A 179 -4.46 0.09 11.06
CA PRO A 179 -3.01 0.16 10.90
C PRO A 179 -2.22 -0.65 11.93
N LYS A 180 -2.82 -0.92 13.10
CA LYS A 180 -2.22 -1.70 14.21
C LYS A 180 -2.71 -3.15 14.29
N HIS A 181 -3.64 -3.56 13.43
CA HIS A 181 -4.27 -4.90 13.48
C HIS A 181 -4.30 -5.60 12.11
N PHE A 182 -3.91 -4.90 11.04
CA PHE A 182 -3.73 -5.45 9.71
C PHE A 182 -2.29 -5.24 9.25
N PHE A 183 -1.61 -6.30 8.86
CA PHE A 183 -0.18 -6.31 8.57
C PHE A 183 0.08 -6.93 7.20
N LEU A 184 1.08 -6.40 6.50
CA LEU A 184 1.48 -6.82 5.15
C LEU A 184 2.99 -7.00 5.16
N ALA A 185 3.47 -8.20 4.84
CA ALA A 185 4.87 -8.45 4.53
C ALA A 185 5.11 -8.36 3.02
N ARG A 186 6.33 -8.02 2.61
CA ARG A 186 6.74 -8.09 1.21
C ARG A 186 7.01 -9.55 0.84
N GLY A 187 6.47 -10.00 -0.29
CA GLY A 187 6.86 -11.24 -0.97
C GLY A 187 7.79 -10.97 -2.15
N ASN A 188 8.24 -12.02 -2.83
CA ASN A 188 9.09 -11.85 -4.01
C ASN A 188 8.28 -11.30 -5.21
N HIS A 189 6.97 -11.55 -5.26
CA HIS A 189 6.10 -10.99 -6.29
C HIS A 189 5.79 -9.49 -6.10
N GLU A 190 6.09 -8.89 -4.95
CA GLU A 190 6.10 -7.42 -4.81
C GLU A 190 7.44 -6.81 -5.30
N SER A 191 7.86 -7.20 -6.52
CA SER A 191 9.07 -6.74 -7.19
C SER A 191 8.85 -6.50 -8.69
N ILE A 192 9.61 -5.57 -9.26
CA ILE A 192 9.40 -5.13 -10.65
C ILE A 192 9.56 -6.26 -11.66
N ILE A 193 10.57 -7.12 -11.48
CA ILE A 193 10.88 -8.21 -12.42
C ILE A 193 9.74 -9.23 -12.41
N MET A 194 9.21 -9.57 -11.23
CA MET A 194 8.09 -10.49 -11.13
C MET A 194 6.83 -9.91 -11.77
N ASN A 195 6.51 -8.65 -11.46
CA ASN A 195 5.30 -8.01 -11.99
C ASN A 195 5.28 -7.87 -13.51
N GLN A 196 6.45 -7.66 -14.12
CA GLN A 196 6.63 -7.60 -15.57
C GLN A 196 6.40 -8.97 -16.23
N MET A 197 6.82 -10.07 -15.57
CA MET A 197 6.74 -11.41 -16.14
C MET A 197 5.40 -12.12 -15.85
N TYR A 198 4.77 -11.84 -14.70
CA TYR A 198 3.68 -12.67 -14.17
C TYR A 198 2.33 -11.98 -14.09
N GLY A 199 2.20 -10.77 -14.66
CA GLY A 199 0.92 -10.21 -15.08
C GLY A 199 0.50 -8.92 -14.37
N PHE A 200 1.02 -8.61 -13.18
CA PHE A 200 0.57 -7.43 -12.45
C PHE A 200 0.84 -6.11 -13.18
N GLU A 201 1.99 -5.97 -13.85
CA GLU A 201 2.26 -4.77 -14.65
C GLU A 201 1.22 -4.61 -15.78
N GLY A 202 0.92 -5.70 -16.49
CA GLY A 202 -0.08 -5.71 -17.55
C GLY A 202 -1.48 -5.35 -17.02
N GLU A 203 -1.87 -5.96 -15.90
CA GLU A 203 -3.15 -5.70 -15.25
C GLU A 203 -3.30 -4.24 -14.81
N VAL A 204 -2.26 -3.64 -14.21
CA VAL A 204 -2.28 -2.23 -13.81
C VAL A 204 -2.32 -1.32 -15.02
N LYS A 205 -1.58 -1.59 -16.09
CA LYS A 205 -1.60 -0.76 -17.31
C LYS A 205 -2.96 -0.79 -18.01
N GLU A 206 -3.63 -1.94 -17.99
CA GLU A 206 -4.98 -2.08 -18.54
C GLU A 206 -6.02 -1.35 -17.69
N LYS A 207 -6.00 -1.57 -16.37
CA LYS A 207 -7.00 -1.00 -15.45
C LYS A 207 -6.73 0.47 -15.12
N TYR A 208 -5.47 0.92 -15.16
CA TYR A 208 -5.02 2.25 -14.75
C TYR A 208 -4.15 2.91 -15.82
N THR A 209 -2.90 3.22 -15.49
CA THR A 209 -1.91 3.89 -16.34
C THR A 209 -0.51 3.35 -16.00
N PRO A 210 0.49 3.52 -16.88
CA PRO A 210 1.88 3.16 -16.59
C PRO A 210 2.45 3.85 -15.33
N GLU A 211 2.04 5.09 -15.05
CA GLU A 211 2.48 5.86 -13.87
C GLU A 211 1.94 5.24 -12.58
N MET A 212 0.72 4.68 -12.62
CA MET A 212 0.18 3.93 -11.48
C MET A 212 1.04 2.70 -11.17
N PHE A 213 1.53 1.99 -12.18
CA PHE A 213 2.42 0.85 -11.96
C PHE A 213 3.74 1.28 -11.30
N GLN A 214 4.31 2.41 -11.71
CA GLN A 214 5.49 2.98 -11.06
C GLN A 214 5.20 3.32 -9.59
N LEU A 215 4.00 3.84 -9.30
CA LEU A 215 3.59 4.13 -7.95
C LEU A 215 3.42 2.87 -7.10
N PHE A 216 2.80 1.80 -7.61
CA PHE A 216 2.75 0.49 -6.94
C PHE A 216 4.15 -0.05 -6.66
N THR A 217 5.05 -0.01 -7.66
CA THR A 217 6.45 -0.42 -7.50
C THR A 217 7.13 0.33 -6.36
N LYS A 218 6.89 1.66 -6.27
CA LYS A 218 7.40 2.48 -5.18
C LYS A 218 6.82 2.06 -3.83
N VAL A 219 5.51 1.81 -3.74
CA VAL A 219 4.84 1.35 -2.51
C VAL A 219 5.40 0.01 -2.05
N PHE A 220 5.57 -0.94 -2.96
CA PHE A 220 6.11 -2.27 -2.67
C PHE A 220 7.51 -2.23 -2.08
N ASN A 221 8.34 -1.26 -2.50
CA ASN A 221 9.66 -1.07 -1.90
C ASN A 221 9.61 -0.66 -0.42
N TYR A 222 8.49 -0.12 0.08
CA TYR A 222 8.36 0.26 1.49
C TYR A 222 7.74 -0.84 2.38
N LEU A 223 7.22 -1.93 1.80
CA LEU A 223 6.66 -3.03 2.59
C LEU A 223 7.70 -3.65 3.53
N PRO A 224 7.38 -3.89 4.82
CA PRO A 224 8.25 -4.63 5.73
C PRO A 224 8.64 -6.00 5.19
N LEU A 225 9.85 -6.47 5.51
CA LEU A 225 10.35 -7.77 5.02
C LEU A 225 10.01 -8.93 5.97
N ALA A 226 9.75 -8.62 7.24
CA ALA A 226 9.46 -9.63 8.24
C ALA A 226 8.63 -9.07 9.41
N HIS A 227 8.00 -9.99 10.14
CA HIS A 227 7.26 -9.71 11.36
C HIS A 227 7.72 -10.64 12.49
N CYS A 228 7.74 -10.13 13.72
CA CYS A 228 8.00 -10.94 14.91
C CYS A 228 6.84 -10.81 15.89
N ILE A 229 6.10 -11.91 16.08
CA ILE A 229 4.92 -11.95 16.94
C ILE A 229 5.33 -12.44 18.33
N ASN A 230 5.00 -11.66 19.37
CA ASN A 230 5.27 -11.94 20.77
C ASN A 230 6.73 -12.33 21.06
N LYS A 231 7.68 -11.83 20.25
CA LYS A 231 9.11 -12.16 20.31
C LYS A 231 9.40 -13.67 20.24
N LYS A 232 8.51 -14.43 19.63
CA LYS A 232 8.54 -15.91 19.61
C LYS A 232 8.33 -16.49 18.22
N ILE A 233 7.45 -15.90 17.42
CA ILE A 233 7.13 -16.39 16.08
C ILE A 233 7.69 -15.41 15.07
N PHE A 234 8.68 -15.84 14.31
CA PHE A 234 9.24 -15.08 13.20
C PHE A 234 8.51 -15.45 11.91
N VAL A 235 8.06 -14.43 11.16
CA VAL A 235 7.30 -14.60 9.91
C VAL A 235 7.99 -13.80 8.81
N THR A 236 8.33 -14.48 7.72
CA THR A 236 8.84 -13.90 6.48
C THR A 236 8.28 -14.70 5.31
N HIS A 237 8.32 -14.14 4.10
CA HIS A 237 7.68 -14.75 2.93
C HIS A 237 8.41 -16.02 2.47
N GLY A 238 9.71 -15.92 2.18
CA GLY A 238 10.55 -17.04 1.78
C GLY A 238 11.06 -17.82 2.98
N GLY A 239 12.24 -17.46 3.50
CA GLY A 239 12.85 -18.23 4.56
C GLY A 239 14.06 -17.61 5.23
N LEU A 240 14.86 -18.47 5.87
CA LEU A 240 16.05 -18.07 6.63
C LEU A 240 17.24 -17.76 5.72
N PHE A 241 18.44 -17.61 6.27
CA PHE A 241 19.59 -16.98 5.59
C PHE A 241 20.66 -17.98 5.11
N ASN A 242 21.44 -17.57 4.11
CA ASN A 242 22.63 -18.29 3.65
C ASN A 242 23.83 -18.17 4.62
N LYS A 243 23.72 -17.31 5.64
CA LYS A 243 24.71 -17.13 6.69
C LYS A 243 24.13 -17.60 8.03
N ASP A 244 24.96 -18.21 8.86
CA ASP A 244 24.64 -18.48 10.26
C ASP A 244 24.64 -17.19 11.10
N ASP A 245 24.06 -17.28 12.30
CA ASP A 245 24.08 -16.24 13.33
C ASP A 245 23.47 -14.88 12.92
N VAL A 246 22.60 -14.87 11.91
CA VAL A 246 21.82 -13.67 11.56
C VAL A 246 20.82 -13.38 12.67
N THR A 247 20.88 -12.16 13.19
CA THR A 247 20.04 -11.69 14.28
C THR A 247 18.86 -10.86 13.76
N LEU A 248 17.85 -10.65 14.61
CA LEU A 248 16.75 -9.72 14.31
C LEU A 248 17.26 -8.29 14.07
N GLN A 249 18.36 -7.89 14.72
CA GLN A 249 18.97 -6.57 14.55
C GLN A 249 19.57 -6.40 13.15
N ASP A 250 20.14 -7.46 12.58
CA ASP A 250 20.65 -7.46 11.20
C ASP A 250 19.50 -7.23 10.21
N ILE A 251 18.33 -7.84 10.46
CA ILE A 251 17.12 -7.65 9.65
C ILE A 251 16.61 -6.21 9.75
N CYS A 252 16.58 -5.64 10.96
CA CYS A 252 16.22 -4.23 11.18
C CYS A 252 17.12 -3.27 10.38
N GLY A 253 18.40 -3.61 10.20
CA GLY A 253 19.39 -2.81 9.48
C GLY A 253 19.31 -2.88 7.96
N ILE A 254 18.44 -3.71 7.38
CA ILE A 254 18.31 -3.83 5.92
C ILE A 254 17.68 -2.56 5.34
N ASP A 255 18.39 -1.93 4.40
CA ASP A 255 17.84 -0.92 3.49
C ASP A 255 16.89 -1.57 2.48
N ARG A 256 15.61 -1.65 2.86
CA ARG A 256 14.58 -2.35 2.07
C ARG A 256 14.02 -1.53 0.91
N VAL A 257 14.25 -0.22 0.86
CA VAL A 257 13.58 0.73 -0.06
C VAL A 257 14.21 0.68 -1.45
N ARG A 258 14.18 -0.50 -2.05
CA ARG A 258 14.81 -0.86 -3.32
C ARG A 258 14.20 -2.15 -3.87
N GLN A 259 14.58 -2.49 -5.09
CA GLN A 259 14.31 -3.83 -5.61
C GLN A 259 15.15 -4.87 -4.87
N PRO A 260 14.64 -6.10 -4.68
CA PRO A 260 15.41 -7.19 -4.08
C PRO A 260 16.72 -7.42 -4.86
N PRO A 261 17.88 -7.51 -4.18
CA PRO A 261 19.12 -7.95 -4.81
C PRO A 261 19.05 -9.45 -5.16
N ASN A 262 20.04 -9.93 -5.92
CA ASN A 262 20.16 -11.36 -6.25
C ASN A 262 20.68 -12.20 -5.06
N GLU A 263 21.32 -11.56 -4.08
CA GLU A 263 21.93 -12.21 -2.90
C GLU A 263 21.83 -11.33 -1.65
N GLY A 264 22.11 -11.93 -0.49
CA GLY A 264 22.09 -11.25 0.81
C GLY A 264 20.76 -11.39 1.54
N LEU A 265 20.67 -10.78 2.73
CA LEU A 265 19.58 -11.02 3.69
C LEU A 265 18.19 -10.72 3.09
N MET A 266 18.06 -9.64 2.31
CA MET A 266 16.81 -9.28 1.65
C MET A 266 16.39 -10.31 0.60
N ALA A 267 17.35 -10.85 -0.17
CA ALA A 267 17.06 -11.89 -1.15
C ALA A 267 16.63 -13.18 -0.44
N ASP A 268 17.36 -13.56 0.61
CA ASP A 268 17.09 -14.77 1.38
C ASP A 268 15.68 -14.77 2.01
N LEU A 269 15.27 -13.64 2.62
CA LEU A 269 13.93 -13.45 3.21
C LEU A 269 12.79 -13.61 2.22
N LEU A 270 13.03 -13.28 0.94
CA LEU A 270 11.99 -13.29 -0.09
C LEU A 270 12.01 -14.57 -0.95
N TRP A 271 13.13 -15.30 -1.01
CA TRP A 271 13.32 -16.37 -2.01
C TRP A 271 13.76 -17.72 -1.47
N SER A 272 14.19 -17.81 -0.20
CA SER A 272 14.65 -19.09 0.33
C SER A 272 13.50 -20.06 0.57
N ASP A 273 13.74 -21.34 0.31
CA ASP A 273 12.81 -22.43 0.59
C ASP A 273 13.35 -23.33 1.72
N PRO A 274 12.49 -24.02 2.48
CA PRO A 274 12.96 -25.04 3.41
C PRO A 274 13.40 -26.32 2.67
N GLN A 275 14.35 -27.05 3.23
CA GLN A 275 14.73 -28.40 2.76
C GLN A 275 14.69 -29.44 3.87
N THR A 276 14.60 -30.73 3.50
CA THR A 276 14.54 -31.83 4.47
C THR A 276 15.91 -32.30 4.95
N GLN A 277 16.96 -32.11 4.15
CA GLN A 277 18.33 -32.51 4.50
C GLN A 277 19.03 -31.41 5.29
N ASN A 278 19.91 -31.80 6.21
CA ASN A 278 20.73 -30.82 6.93
C ASN A 278 21.69 -30.09 5.96
N GLY A 279 21.88 -28.79 6.18
CA GLY A 279 22.82 -27.97 5.42
C GLY A 279 22.13 -26.94 4.53
N ARG A 280 22.82 -26.49 3.48
CA ARG A 280 22.32 -25.50 2.51
C ARG A 280 22.60 -25.99 1.10
N CYS A 281 21.69 -25.76 0.17
CA CYS A 281 21.95 -25.98 -1.25
C CYS A 281 21.46 -24.82 -2.14
N GLU A 282 21.88 -24.84 -3.39
CA GLU A 282 21.40 -23.87 -4.38
C GLU A 282 19.89 -24.00 -4.58
N SER A 283 19.19 -22.86 -4.57
CA SER A 283 17.74 -22.83 -4.79
C SER A 283 17.39 -23.36 -6.18
N LYS A 284 16.36 -24.22 -6.26
CA LYS A 284 15.75 -24.62 -7.54
C LYS A 284 15.17 -23.45 -8.33
N ARG A 285 14.91 -22.31 -7.67
CA ARG A 285 14.42 -21.07 -8.30
C ARG A 285 15.53 -20.26 -8.97
N GLY A 286 16.79 -20.61 -8.77
CA GLY A 286 17.96 -19.84 -9.24
C GLY A 286 18.24 -18.55 -8.45
N LEU A 287 17.41 -18.23 -7.45
CA LEU A 287 17.58 -17.13 -6.48
C LEU A 287 17.27 -17.65 -5.07
N GLY A 288 18.02 -17.19 -4.07
CA GLY A 288 17.93 -17.71 -2.69
C GLY A 288 18.66 -19.04 -2.48
N LYS A 289 18.35 -19.73 -1.37
CA LYS A 289 18.89 -21.06 -1.03
C LYS A 289 17.79 -21.98 -0.48
N GLU A 290 17.94 -23.29 -0.67
CA GLU A 290 17.15 -24.27 0.10
C GLU A 290 17.90 -24.64 1.38
N LYS A 291 17.23 -24.70 2.54
CA LYS A 291 17.86 -24.99 3.83
C LYS A 291 16.93 -25.55 4.90
#